data_AF-W1W6H2-F1
#
_entry.id   AF-W1W6H2-F1
#
_cell.length_a   1.000
_cell.length_b   1.000
_cell.length_c   1.000
_cell.angle_alpha   90.00
_cell.angle_beta   90.00
_cell.angle_gamma   90.00
#
_symmetry.space_group_name_H-M   'P 1'
#
loop_
_entity.id
_entity.type
_entity.pdbx_description
1 polymer ?
#
loop_
_entity_poly.entity_id
_entity_poly.type
_entity_poly.pdbx_seq_one_letter_code
_entity_poly.pdbx_strand_id
1 'polypeptide(L)'
;MKDGVDGKPGVDGDNGIATVKTVVDTINNSGWKGDVTGNTVGDHTATIVKPGTTVNFGAGKNLTVEQIVDKVTGNHTYNYALSDDIKVGNDGKDGKPGVDGKIGVNGKDGSAVVINGKDGSIGLNGKDGKDGLTIRGANGQDGVNGTNGTNGITRIVYEDSNNNKHEVATTDDGLKFTGNNESVVNKN
;
A
#
# COMPACT_ATOMS: atom_id res chain seq x y z
N MET A 1 -31.93 -1.93 11.14
CA MET A 1 -32.31 -2.96 10.15
C MET A 1 -33.70 -3.43 10.52
N LYS A 2 -34.60 -3.61 9.55
CA LYS A 2 -35.79 -4.42 9.78
C LYS A 2 -35.43 -5.79 9.21
N ASP A 3 -35.26 -6.75 10.10
CA ASP A 3 -34.90 -8.12 9.75
C ASP A 3 -35.99 -8.73 8.87
N GLY A 4 -35.63 -9.76 8.09
CA GLY A 4 -36.52 -10.39 7.12
C GLY A 4 -37.81 -10.89 7.74
N VAL A 5 -38.92 -10.80 7.00
CA VAL A 5 -40.18 -11.46 7.37
C VAL A 5 -40.30 -12.79 6.64
N ASP A 6 -40.63 -13.84 7.39
CA ASP A 6 -40.79 -15.22 6.91
C ASP A 6 -41.90 -15.38 5.87
N GLY A 7 -41.67 -16.30 4.92
CA GLY A 7 -42.72 -16.82 4.04
C GLY A 7 -43.39 -18.05 4.66
N LYS A 8 -44.72 -18.02 4.83
CA LYS A 8 -45.53 -19.16 5.28
C LYS A 8 -45.69 -20.22 4.16
N PRO A 9 -45.39 -21.51 4.39
CA PRO A 9 -45.84 -22.57 3.51
C PRO A 9 -47.21 -23.12 3.96
N GLY A 10 -48.15 -23.23 3.02
CA GLY A 10 -49.47 -23.84 3.23
C GLY A 10 -50.63 -22.83 3.16
N VAL A 11 -50.80 -22.21 1.99
CA VAL A 11 -51.99 -21.48 1.50
C VAL A 11 -52.67 -20.42 2.39
N ASP A 12 -52.10 -19.95 3.51
CA ASP A 12 -52.36 -18.64 4.21
C ASP A 12 -52.35 -18.69 5.77
N GLY A 13 -51.95 -19.78 6.44
CA GLY A 13 -52.00 -19.78 7.93
C GLY A 13 -51.30 -20.94 8.64
N ASP A 14 -51.18 -20.80 9.97
CA ASP A 14 -50.48 -21.72 10.88
C ASP A 14 -50.89 -23.19 10.65
N ASN A 15 -49.88 -24.06 10.56
CA ASN A 15 -49.94 -25.53 10.49
C ASN A 15 -50.40 -26.16 9.15
N GLY A 16 -50.24 -25.49 8.00
CA GLY A 16 -50.45 -26.11 6.68
C GLY A 16 -49.45 -27.22 6.33
N ILE A 17 -49.88 -28.27 5.60
CA ILE A 17 -49.01 -29.36 5.14
C ILE A 17 -48.18 -28.88 3.93
N ALA A 18 -46.86 -28.95 4.02
CA ALA A 18 -45.95 -28.64 2.92
C ALA A 18 -45.79 -29.84 1.96
N THR A 19 -45.65 -29.56 0.66
CA THR A 19 -45.23 -30.56 -0.34
C THR A 19 -43.71 -30.57 -0.48
N VAL A 20 -43.13 -31.67 -0.98
CA VAL A 20 -41.70 -31.74 -1.31
C VAL A 20 -41.30 -30.60 -2.25
N LYS A 21 -42.14 -30.31 -3.25
CA LYS A 21 -41.92 -29.22 -4.18
C LYS A 21 -41.84 -27.87 -3.47
N THR A 22 -42.78 -27.56 -2.59
CA THR A 22 -42.78 -26.29 -1.85
C THR A 22 -41.56 -26.14 -0.94
N VAL A 23 -41.13 -27.23 -0.28
CA VAL A 23 -39.93 -27.19 0.57
C VAL A 23 -38.66 -26.94 -0.25
N VAL A 24 -38.51 -27.65 -1.38
CA VAL A 24 -37.36 -27.46 -2.29
C VAL A 24 -37.33 -26.05 -2.86
N ASP A 25 -38.49 -25.53 -3.30
CA ASP A 25 -38.60 -24.17 -3.82
C ASP A 25 -38.25 -23.12 -2.76
N THR A 26 -38.72 -23.28 -1.51
CA THR A 26 -38.37 -22.38 -0.41
C THR A 26 -36.87 -22.40 -0.12
N ILE A 27 -36.25 -23.59 -0.07
CA ILE A 27 -34.80 -23.72 0.17
C ILE A 27 -34.02 -23.04 -0.94
N ASN A 28 -34.31 -23.36 -2.20
CA ASN A 28 -33.57 -22.83 -3.35
C ASN A 28 -33.70 -21.29 -3.50
N ASN A 29 -34.74 -20.69 -2.94
CA ASN A 29 -34.97 -19.24 -2.92
C ASN A 29 -34.57 -18.56 -1.60
N SER A 30 -34.12 -19.32 -0.61
CA SER A 30 -33.59 -18.78 0.65
C SER A 30 -32.15 -18.29 0.51
N GLY A 31 -31.60 -17.72 1.57
CA GLY A 31 -30.22 -17.27 1.63
C GLY A 31 -30.03 -16.15 2.64
N TRP A 32 -28.80 -15.69 2.77
CA TRP A 32 -28.46 -14.49 3.53
C TRP A 32 -27.96 -13.40 2.61
N LYS A 33 -28.09 -12.14 3.04
CA LYS A 33 -27.61 -10.99 2.28
C LYS A 33 -26.14 -10.71 2.60
N GLY A 34 -25.27 -10.76 1.60
CA GLY A 34 -23.87 -10.34 1.69
C GLY A 34 -23.67 -8.99 1.02
N ASP A 35 -22.89 -8.11 1.66
CA ASP A 35 -22.46 -6.82 1.14
C ASP A 35 -21.07 -6.46 1.68
N VAL A 36 -20.36 -5.55 1.00
CA VAL A 36 -19.07 -5.00 1.44
C VAL A 36 -19.31 -3.55 1.88
N THR A 37 -18.82 -3.15 3.05
CA THR A 37 -19.20 -1.86 3.65
C THR A 37 -18.05 -0.88 3.89
N GLY A 38 -16.80 -1.31 3.71
CA GLY A 38 -15.63 -0.47 3.98
C GLY A 38 -14.55 -0.65 2.93
N ASN A 39 -13.89 0.46 2.56
CA ASN A 39 -12.78 0.49 1.60
C ASN A 39 -13.09 -0.26 0.29
N THR A 40 -14.25 0.04 -0.29
CA THR A 40 -14.78 -0.63 -1.48
C THR A 40 -14.19 -0.06 -2.77
N VAL A 41 -14.25 -0.86 -3.84
CA VAL A 41 -13.90 -0.44 -5.21
C VAL A 41 -15.17 -0.49 -6.05
N GLY A 42 -15.53 0.65 -6.65
CA GLY A 42 -16.75 0.77 -7.46
C GLY A 42 -18.04 0.69 -6.65
N ASP A 43 -19.16 0.65 -7.37
CA ASP A 43 -20.49 0.56 -6.77
C ASP A 43 -20.76 -0.86 -6.24
N HIS A 44 -21.45 -0.96 -5.11
CA HIS A 44 -21.81 -2.23 -4.49
C HIS A 44 -23.25 -2.17 -3.95
N THR A 45 -23.88 -3.35 -3.84
CA THR A 45 -25.20 -3.52 -3.23
C THR A 45 -25.29 -4.91 -2.60
N ALA A 46 -26.10 -5.03 -1.54
CA ALA A 46 -26.36 -6.32 -0.91
C ALA A 46 -27.00 -7.32 -1.88
N THR A 47 -26.41 -8.52 -1.99
CA THR A 47 -26.92 -9.62 -2.82
C THR A 47 -27.24 -10.85 -1.98
N ILE A 48 -28.14 -11.71 -2.45
CA ILE A 48 -28.51 -12.95 -1.75
C ILE A 48 -27.52 -14.06 -2.13
N VAL A 49 -26.82 -14.59 -1.12
CA VAL A 49 -26.03 -15.82 -1.22
C VAL A 49 -26.98 -17.01 -1.10
N LYS A 50 -27.23 -17.69 -2.23
CA LYS A 50 -28.17 -18.81 -2.31
C LYS A 50 -27.51 -20.13 -1.87
N PRO A 51 -28.30 -21.12 -1.42
CA PRO A 51 -27.81 -22.47 -1.22
C PRO A 51 -27.11 -23.04 -2.46
N GLY A 52 -26.02 -23.77 -2.25
CA GLY A 52 -25.21 -24.35 -3.33
C GLY A 52 -24.24 -23.38 -4.01
N THR A 53 -24.25 -22.08 -3.65
CA THR A 53 -23.24 -21.12 -4.12
C THR A 53 -22.05 -21.03 -3.18
N THR A 54 -20.94 -20.50 -3.68
CA THR A 54 -19.69 -20.31 -2.92
C THR A 54 -19.42 -18.83 -2.71
N VAL A 55 -18.97 -18.47 -1.51
CA VAL A 55 -18.40 -17.16 -1.21
C VAL A 55 -16.88 -17.28 -1.26
N ASN A 56 -16.25 -16.48 -2.11
CA ASN A 56 -14.80 -16.48 -2.26
C ASN A 56 -14.20 -15.26 -1.56
N PHE A 57 -13.20 -15.49 -0.71
CA PHE A 57 -12.42 -14.43 -0.08
C PHE A 57 -11.15 -14.18 -0.89
N GLY A 58 -11.21 -13.21 -1.79
CA GLY A 58 -10.05 -12.81 -2.59
C GLY A 58 -9.09 -11.93 -1.81
N ALA A 59 -7.79 -12.13 -1.98
CA ALA A 59 -6.74 -11.28 -1.43
C ALA A 59 -6.20 -10.33 -2.49
N GLY A 60 -6.13 -9.03 -2.17
CA GLY A 60 -5.51 -8.02 -3.02
C GLY A 60 -3.97 -8.06 -2.96
N LYS A 61 -3.31 -7.12 -3.65
CA LYS A 61 -1.85 -6.96 -3.56
C LYS A 61 -1.43 -6.77 -2.10
N ASN A 62 -0.34 -7.44 -1.70
CA ASN A 62 0.24 -7.39 -0.36
C ASN A 62 -0.67 -7.88 0.78
N LEU A 63 -1.77 -8.56 0.48
CA LEU A 63 -2.65 -9.17 1.46
C LEU A 63 -2.67 -10.68 1.23
N THR A 64 -2.71 -11.45 2.30
CA THR A 64 -2.97 -12.88 2.29
C THR A 64 -4.22 -13.19 3.08
N VAL A 65 -4.99 -14.18 2.61
CA VAL A 65 -6.12 -14.75 3.34
C VAL A 65 -5.84 -16.23 3.54
N GLU A 66 -5.64 -16.64 4.79
CA GLU A 66 -5.50 -18.06 5.15
C GLU A 66 -6.84 -18.60 5.63
N GLN A 67 -7.25 -19.73 5.07
CA GLN A 67 -8.40 -20.47 5.56
C GLN A 67 -7.94 -21.62 6.44
N ILE A 68 -8.44 -21.65 7.67
CA ILE A 68 -8.25 -22.75 8.62
C ILE A 68 -9.62 -23.37 8.88
N VAL A 69 -9.72 -24.68 8.71
CA VAL A 69 -10.95 -25.44 8.99
C VAL A 69 -10.66 -26.44 10.08
N ASP A 70 -11.31 -26.26 11.22
CA ASP A 70 -11.32 -27.27 12.27
C ASP A 70 -12.18 -28.46 11.79
N LYS A 71 -11.54 -29.62 11.62
CA LYS A 71 -12.19 -30.83 11.10
C LYS A 71 -13.14 -31.50 12.08
N VAL A 72 -13.05 -31.17 13.38
CA VAL A 72 -13.89 -31.74 14.43
C VAL A 72 -15.14 -30.90 14.60
N THR A 73 -14.97 -29.58 14.75
CA THR A 73 -16.10 -28.66 14.97
C THR A 73 -16.75 -28.18 13.68
N GLY A 74 -16.03 -28.26 12.54
CA GLY A 74 -16.45 -27.65 11.28
C GLY A 74 -16.30 -26.13 11.26
N ASN A 75 -15.69 -25.53 12.29
CA ASN A 75 -15.52 -24.09 12.36
C ASN A 75 -14.48 -23.62 11.34
N HIS A 76 -14.80 -22.52 10.67
CA HIS A 76 -13.91 -21.85 9.74
C HIS A 76 -13.33 -20.59 10.38
N THR A 77 -12.02 -20.41 10.26
CA THR A 77 -11.32 -19.17 10.61
C THR A 77 -10.62 -18.65 9.37
N TYR A 78 -10.72 -17.33 9.14
CA TYR A 78 -10.08 -16.65 8.03
C TYR A 78 -9.13 -15.59 8.58
N ASN A 79 -7.83 -15.80 8.44
CA ASN A 79 -6.80 -14.88 8.91
C ASN A 79 -6.40 -13.95 7.76
N TYR A 80 -6.50 -12.65 8.01
CA TYR A 80 -6.03 -11.62 7.09
C TYR A 80 -4.69 -11.09 7.60
N ALA A 81 -3.68 -11.13 6.73
CA ALA A 81 -2.35 -10.63 7.05
C ALA A 81 -1.79 -9.85 5.88
N LEU A 82 -0.97 -8.85 6.18
CA LEU A 82 -0.12 -8.25 5.17
C LEU A 82 1.01 -9.23 4.82
N SER A 83 1.46 -9.20 3.57
CA SER A 83 2.67 -9.91 3.16
C SER A 83 3.88 -9.37 3.92
N ASP A 84 4.86 -10.23 4.24
CA ASP A 84 6.11 -9.81 4.88
C ASP A 84 6.86 -8.77 4.03
N ASP A 85 6.89 -9.03 2.71
CA ASP A 85 7.39 -8.09 1.71
C ASP A 85 6.25 -7.31 1.06
N ILE A 86 6.24 -5.99 1.27
CA ILE A 86 5.26 -5.08 0.66
C ILE A 86 5.85 -4.47 -0.62
N LYS A 87 5.29 -4.84 -1.78
CA LYS A 87 5.62 -4.17 -3.05
C LYS A 87 4.55 -3.15 -3.41
N VAL A 88 4.96 -1.89 -3.52
CA VAL A 88 4.10 -0.80 -4.00
C VAL A 88 4.54 -0.40 -5.39
N GLY A 89 3.59 -0.26 -6.31
CA GLY A 89 3.88 -0.11 -7.74
C GLY A 89 4.04 -1.46 -8.46
N ASN A 90 4.46 -1.41 -9.72
CA ASN A 90 4.77 -2.60 -10.50
C ASN A 90 5.79 -2.30 -11.57
N ASP A 91 6.63 -3.28 -11.87
CA ASP A 91 7.60 -3.15 -12.93
C ASP A 91 6.89 -3.11 -14.29
N GLY A 92 7.55 -2.50 -15.27
CA GLY A 92 7.12 -2.58 -16.66
C GLY A 92 7.29 -4.00 -17.19
N LYS A 93 6.35 -4.45 -18.03
CA LYS A 93 6.43 -5.73 -18.75
C LYS A 93 6.16 -5.50 -20.23
N ASP A 94 6.84 -6.27 -21.08
CA ASP A 94 6.63 -6.30 -22.53
C ASP A 94 6.73 -4.92 -23.21
N GLY A 95 7.75 -4.14 -22.84
CA GLY A 95 7.98 -2.80 -23.39
C GLY A 95 7.02 -1.73 -22.90
N LYS A 96 6.08 -2.05 -21.99
CA LYS A 96 5.22 -1.07 -21.33
C LYS A 96 5.89 -0.56 -20.05
N PRO A 97 5.85 0.75 -19.76
CA PRO A 97 6.33 1.30 -18.50
C PRO A 97 5.62 0.67 -17.29
N GLY A 98 6.34 0.59 -16.17
CA GLY A 98 5.77 0.23 -14.88
C GLY A 98 4.94 1.36 -14.27
N VAL A 99 4.49 1.13 -13.04
CA VAL A 99 3.87 2.15 -12.19
C VAL A 99 4.74 2.35 -10.96
N ASP A 100 5.13 3.60 -10.71
CA ASP A 100 5.97 3.95 -9.56
C ASP A 100 5.22 3.67 -8.23
N GLY A 101 5.95 3.10 -7.26
CA GLY A 101 5.46 2.94 -5.90
C GLY A 101 5.57 4.22 -5.09
N LYS A 102 4.67 4.42 -4.12
CA LYS A 102 4.74 5.51 -3.14
C LYS A 102 4.26 5.04 -1.78
N ILE A 103 5.05 5.28 -0.74
CA ILE A 103 4.65 5.09 0.66
C ILE A 103 4.71 6.45 1.35
N GLY A 104 3.67 6.81 2.10
CA GLY A 104 3.58 8.09 2.79
C GLY A 104 3.10 7.93 4.23
N VAL A 105 3.71 8.67 5.15
CA VAL A 105 3.26 8.82 6.54
C VAL A 105 2.91 10.29 6.75
N ASN A 106 1.67 10.56 7.17
CA ASN A 106 1.17 11.91 7.38
C ASN A 106 1.04 12.23 8.88
N GLY A 107 1.60 13.35 9.29
CA GLY A 107 1.36 13.97 10.58
C GLY A 107 0.10 14.85 10.55
N LYS A 108 -0.56 14.98 11.70
CA LYS A 108 -1.78 15.81 11.87
C LYS A 108 -1.60 17.28 11.51
N ASP A 109 -0.36 17.75 11.49
CA ASP A 109 0.02 19.15 11.28
C ASP A 109 0.68 19.37 9.90
N GLY A 110 0.46 18.46 8.96
CA GLY A 110 1.01 18.56 7.60
C GLY A 110 2.47 18.12 7.47
N SER A 111 3.14 17.75 8.57
CA SER A 111 4.44 17.06 8.48
C SER A 111 4.28 15.72 7.77
N ALA A 112 5.26 15.28 7.01
CA ALA A 112 5.18 14.01 6.27
C ALA A 112 6.53 13.38 5.97
N VAL A 113 6.52 12.07 5.75
CA VAL A 113 7.63 11.32 5.15
C VAL A 113 7.09 10.56 3.95
N VAL A 114 7.80 10.60 2.83
CA VAL A 114 7.41 9.95 1.59
C VAL A 114 8.59 9.20 0.99
N ILE A 115 8.39 7.94 0.63
CA ILE A 115 9.35 7.14 -0.16
C ILE A 115 8.82 7.07 -1.59
N ASN A 116 9.58 7.57 -2.56
CA ASN A 116 9.19 7.65 -3.97
C ASN A 116 9.97 6.64 -4.82
N GLY A 117 9.26 5.68 -5.41
CA GLY A 117 9.86 4.71 -6.32
C GLY A 117 10.34 5.30 -7.65
N LYS A 118 9.82 6.47 -8.04
CA LYS A 118 10.14 7.13 -9.32
C LYS A 118 11.62 7.46 -9.48
N ASP A 119 12.21 8.03 -8.43
CA ASP A 119 13.58 8.54 -8.42
C ASP A 119 14.38 8.03 -7.21
N GLY A 120 13.81 7.11 -6.43
CA GLY A 120 14.43 6.56 -5.22
C GLY A 120 14.59 7.57 -4.10
N SER A 121 13.86 8.69 -4.14
CA SER A 121 13.99 9.74 -3.13
C SER A 121 13.17 9.46 -1.86
N ILE A 122 13.65 10.04 -0.77
CA ILE A 122 12.89 10.21 0.47
C ILE A 122 12.57 11.70 0.62
N GLY A 123 11.28 12.04 0.59
CA GLY A 123 10.80 13.39 0.88
C GLY A 123 10.42 13.52 2.35
N LEU A 124 10.90 14.56 3.01
CA LEU A 124 10.54 14.96 4.36
C LEU A 124 9.87 16.34 4.30
N ASN A 125 8.72 16.48 4.93
CA ASN A 125 8.08 17.77 5.14
C ASN A 125 7.97 18.02 6.65
N GLY A 126 8.37 19.20 7.07
CA GLY A 126 8.06 19.73 8.39
C GLY A 126 6.62 20.23 8.48
N LYS A 127 6.29 20.81 9.62
CA LYS A 127 4.95 21.30 9.94
C LYS A 127 4.43 22.26 8.86
N ASP A 128 3.21 22.02 8.40
CA ASP A 128 2.52 22.75 7.33
C ASP A 128 3.33 22.81 6.02
N GLY A 129 4.19 21.81 5.75
CA GLY A 129 5.03 21.75 4.54
C GLY A 129 6.29 22.61 4.59
N LYS A 130 6.62 23.22 5.73
CA LYS A 130 7.87 23.98 5.93
C LYS A 130 9.07 23.05 6.08
N ASP A 131 10.26 23.59 5.87
CA ASP A 131 11.54 22.88 6.08
C ASP A 131 11.61 21.56 5.28
N GLY A 132 11.01 21.56 4.09
CA GLY A 132 11.02 20.43 3.18
C GLY A 132 12.44 20.01 2.80
N LEU A 133 12.65 18.70 2.72
CA LEU A 133 13.93 18.10 2.34
C LEU A 133 13.69 16.88 1.47
N THR A 134 14.30 16.84 0.28
CA THR A 134 14.30 15.64 -0.56
C THR A 134 15.69 15.03 -0.58
N ILE A 135 15.83 13.79 -0.11
CA ILE A 135 17.10 13.07 -0.03
C ILE A 135 17.13 11.98 -1.09
N ARG A 136 18.23 11.85 -1.84
CA ARG A 136 18.47 10.75 -2.79
C ARG A 136 19.94 10.48 -2.99
N GLY A 137 20.25 9.31 -3.55
CA GLY A 137 21.57 9.03 -4.10
C GLY A 137 21.77 9.75 -5.42
N ALA A 138 22.96 10.29 -5.68
CA ALA A 138 23.36 10.74 -7.00
C ALA A 138 24.87 10.51 -7.23
N ASN A 139 25.31 10.63 -8.48
CA ASN A 139 26.72 10.71 -8.80
C ASN A 139 27.26 12.07 -8.35
N GLY A 140 28.37 12.09 -7.60
CA GLY A 140 29.08 13.31 -7.23
C GLY A 140 30.43 13.43 -7.93
N GLN A 141 31.23 14.39 -7.46
CA GLN A 141 32.60 14.59 -7.93
C GLN A 141 33.56 13.50 -7.42
N ASP A 142 34.68 13.31 -8.10
CA ASP A 142 35.76 12.42 -7.67
C ASP A 142 36.29 12.79 -6.26
N GLY A 143 36.69 11.76 -5.50
CA GLY A 143 37.43 11.93 -4.25
C GLY A 143 38.87 12.40 -4.46
N VAL A 144 39.59 12.68 -3.37
CA VAL A 144 40.95 13.29 -3.40
C VAL A 144 41.98 12.57 -4.26
N ASN A 145 41.86 11.25 -4.40
CA ASN A 145 42.81 10.43 -5.16
C ASN A 145 42.43 10.27 -6.64
N GLY A 146 41.34 10.88 -7.10
CA GLY A 146 40.85 10.76 -8.48
C GLY A 146 40.43 9.33 -8.85
N THR A 147 40.22 8.46 -7.86
CA THR A 147 40.03 7.00 -8.05
C THR A 147 38.67 6.62 -8.64
N ASN A 148 37.80 7.57 -8.99
CA ASN A 148 36.41 7.30 -9.38
C ASN A 148 35.95 7.84 -10.76
N GLY A 149 36.86 8.02 -11.73
CA GLY A 149 36.52 7.98 -13.16
C GLY A 149 35.31 8.82 -13.63
N THR A 150 34.57 8.34 -14.63
CA THR A 150 33.53 9.12 -15.33
C THR A 150 32.27 9.44 -14.49
N ASN A 151 32.07 8.77 -13.34
CA ASN A 151 30.84 8.88 -12.53
C ASN A 151 31.07 9.30 -11.07
N GLY A 152 32.32 9.58 -10.67
CA GLY A 152 32.67 9.98 -9.32
C GLY A 152 32.24 9.02 -8.21
N ILE A 153 32.21 9.50 -6.96
CA ILE A 153 31.71 8.72 -5.82
C ILE A 153 30.19 8.90 -5.67
N THR A 154 29.49 7.89 -5.17
CA THR A 154 28.07 8.01 -4.81
C THR A 154 27.90 9.01 -3.67
N ARG A 155 26.99 9.98 -3.84
CA ARG A 155 26.67 11.01 -2.84
C ARG A 155 25.27 10.83 -2.30
N ILE A 156 25.10 11.15 -1.01
CA ILE A 156 23.81 11.59 -0.51
C ILE A 156 23.65 13.04 -0.93
N VAL A 157 22.68 13.26 -1.81
CA VAL A 157 22.23 14.59 -2.22
C VAL A 157 20.97 14.90 -1.45
N TYR A 158 20.86 16.15 -1.00
CA TYR A 158 19.58 16.67 -0.56
C TYR A 158 19.21 17.97 -1.26
N GLU A 159 17.92 18.16 -1.44
CA GLU A 159 17.33 19.38 -1.98
C GLU A 159 16.51 20.03 -0.88
N ASP A 160 16.83 21.28 -0.54
CA ASP A 160 16.13 22.02 0.51
C ASP A 160 14.78 22.58 0.04
N SER A 161 14.06 23.24 0.93
CA SER A 161 12.73 23.82 0.65
C SER A 161 12.75 24.88 -0.46
N ASN A 162 13.92 25.38 -0.83
CA ASN A 162 14.11 26.39 -1.86
C ASN A 162 14.59 25.76 -3.18
N ASN A 163 14.59 24.42 -3.27
CA ASN A 163 15.10 23.63 -4.39
C ASN A 163 16.61 23.79 -4.62
N ASN A 164 17.37 24.21 -3.60
CA ASN A 164 18.82 24.22 -3.72
C ASN A 164 19.35 22.81 -3.47
N LYS A 165 20.19 22.34 -4.39
CA LYS A 165 20.87 21.06 -4.30
C LYS A 165 22.12 21.19 -3.43
N HIS A 166 22.27 20.28 -2.49
CA HIS A 166 23.44 20.15 -1.61
C HIS A 166 23.94 18.71 -1.61
N GLU A 167 25.23 18.53 -1.30
CA GLU A 167 25.86 17.21 -1.19
C GLU A 167 26.43 17.01 0.21
N VAL A 168 26.20 15.85 0.81
CA VAL A 168 26.80 15.50 2.10
C VAL A 168 28.27 15.17 1.89
N ALA A 169 29.15 15.83 2.65
CA ALA A 169 30.58 15.59 2.61
C ALA A 169 30.94 14.20 3.17
N THR A 170 31.96 13.58 2.59
CA THR A 170 32.49 12.27 2.99
C THR A 170 33.98 12.37 3.31
N THR A 171 34.54 11.33 3.94
CA THR A 171 35.98 11.24 4.18
C THR A 171 36.81 11.15 2.89
N ASP A 172 36.19 10.74 1.78
CA ASP A 172 36.85 10.63 0.48
C ASP A 172 37.06 11.99 -0.20
N ASP A 173 36.37 13.03 0.27
CA ASP A 173 36.48 14.41 -0.24
C ASP A 173 37.77 15.10 0.14
N GLY A 174 38.37 14.60 1.24
CA GLY A 174 39.49 15.19 1.94
C GLY A 174 39.22 16.63 2.42
N LEU A 175 40.19 17.16 3.15
CA LEU A 175 40.21 18.56 3.57
C LEU A 175 41.30 19.29 2.78
N LYS A 176 40.95 20.41 2.16
CA LYS A 176 41.93 21.31 1.55
C LYS A 176 42.20 22.46 2.52
N PHE A 177 43.36 22.46 3.15
CA PHE A 177 43.82 23.57 3.97
C PHE A 177 44.73 24.48 3.15
N THR A 178 44.49 25.78 3.17
CA THR A 178 45.51 26.79 2.81
C THR A 178 46.20 27.21 4.11
N GLY A 179 47.53 27.13 4.16
CA GLY A 179 48.30 27.61 5.31
C GLY A 179 48.22 29.13 5.40
N ASN A 180 47.77 29.66 6.55
CA ASN A 180 47.75 31.08 6.93
C ASN A 180 47.56 32.11 5.79
N ASN A 181 46.52 31.94 4.98
CA ASN A 181 46.02 33.01 4.12
C ASN A 181 44.60 33.36 4.58
N GLU A 182 44.36 34.63 4.90
CA GLU A 182 43.10 35.20 5.43
C GLU A 182 41.91 35.10 4.45
N SER A 183 41.95 34.22 3.46
CA SER A 183 40.99 34.13 2.37
C SER A 183 40.38 32.72 2.29
N VAL A 184 39.06 32.65 2.40
CA VAL A 184 38.28 31.42 2.20
C VAL A 184 38.37 31.01 0.73
N VAL A 185 38.80 29.77 0.46
CA VAL A 185 38.73 29.17 -0.88
C VAL A 185 37.61 28.13 -0.88
N ASN A 186 36.45 28.49 -1.47
CA ASN A 186 35.38 27.52 -1.73
C ASN A 186 35.79 26.59 -2.88
N LYS A 187 35.52 25.29 -2.75
CA LYS A 187 35.50 24.38 -3.91
C LYS A 187 34.27 24.73 -4.73
N ASN A 188 34.46 24.99 -6.02
CA ASN A 188 33.39 24.91 -7.01
C ASN A 188 33.07 23.44 -7.28
#